data_AF-A0A528AR76-F1
#
_entry.id   AF-A0A528AR76-F1
#
_cell.length_a   1.000
_cell.length_b   1.000
_cell.length_c   1.000
_cell.angle_alpha   90.00
_cell.angle_beta   90.00
_cell.angle_gamma   90.00
#
_symmetry.space_group_name_H-M   'P 1'
#
loop_
_entity.id
_entity.type
_entity.pdbx_description
1 polymer ?
#
loop_
_entity_poly.entity_id
_entity_poly.type
_entity_poly.pdbx_seq_one_letter_code
_entity_poly.pdbx_strand_id
1 'polypeptide(L)' 'MTRSTRQDTGQEQFLTVLSRDEALARFEAALFPRTIPTEELTLADALGLALADDVMAPIDVPPFDRSNVDGFA' A
#
# COMPACT_ATOMS: atom_id res chain seq x y z
N MET A 1 18.70 49.32 -33.40
CA MET A 1 19.77 48.31 -33.30
C MET A 1 19.77 47.79 -31.87
N THR A 2 19.00 46.73 -31.59
CA THR A 2 19.03 46.08 -30.27
C THR A 2 18.85 44.59 -30.51
N ARG A 3 19.96 43.84 -30.47
CA ARG A 3 19.98 42.38 -30.67
C ARG A 3 19.36 41.74 -29.42
N SER A 4 18.19 41.12 -29.58
CA SER A 4 17.64 40.19 -28.59
C SER A 4 18.56 38.96 -28.53
N THR A 5 19.26 38.78 -27.41
CA THR A 5 19.98 37.55 -27.10
C THR A 5 18.96 36.42 -27.03
N ARG A 6 18.98 35.50 -28.00
CA ARG A 6 18.27 34.23 -27.87
C ARG A 6 18.96 33.46 -26.76
N GLN A 7 18.30 33.34 -25.62
CA GLN A 7 18.66 32.34 -24.63
C GLN A 7 18.52 30.99 -25.32
N ASP A 8 19.63 30.28 -25.45
CA ASP A 8 19.68 28.93 -25.99
C ASP A 8 18.84 28.03 -25.08
N THR A 9 17.65 27.65 -25.54
CA THR A 9 16.74 26.78 -24.82
C THR A 9 17.25 25.34 -24.93
N GLY A 10 18.42 25.06 -24.35
CA GLY A 10 18.88 23.70 -24.14
C GLY A 10 17.94 23.02 -23.15
N GLN A 11 16.90 22.34 -23.64
CA GLN A 11 16.01 21.54 -22.81
C GLN A 11 16.75 20.27 -22.35
N GLU A 12 17.54 20.40 -21.28
CA GLU A 12 18.26 19.29 -20.65
C GLU A 12 17.35 18.36 -19.83
N GLN A 13 16.06 18.68 -19.72
CA GLN A 13 15.09 18.05 -18.81
C GLN A 13 14.84 16.54 -19.04
N PHE A 14 15.32 15.98 -20.16
CA PHE A 14 15.08 14.59 -20.54
C PHE A 14 16.35 13.78 -20.79
N LEU A 15 17.53 14.30 -20.45
CA LEU A 15 18.81 13.65 -20.78
C LEU A 15 19.25 12.58 -19.76
N THR A 16 18.51 12.41 -18.67
CA THR A 16 18.83 11.41 -17.63
C THR A 16 17.67 10.43 -17.47
N VAL A 17 17.82 9.24 -18.04
CA VAL A 17 16.90 8.12 -17.88
C VAL A 17 17.43 7.20 -16.80
N LEU A 18 16.65 6.99 -15.75
CA LEU A 18 16.98 6.09 -14.66
C LEU A 18 16.76 4.63 -15.06
N SER A 19 17.50 3.73 -14.41
CA SER A 19 17.13 2.31 -14.43
C SER A 19 15.80 2.09 -13.72
N ARG A 20 15.09 1.01 -14.07
CA ARG A 20 13.81 0.63 -13.44
C ARG A 20 13.93 0.56 -11.92
N ASP A 21 14.95 -0.12 -11.42
CA ASP A 21 15.10 -0.39 -9.99
C ASP A 21 15.41 0.89 -9.22
N GLU A 22 16.21 1.78 -9.81
CA GLU A 22 16.52 3.08 -9.24
C GLU A 22 15.30 4.01 -9.24
N ALA A 23 14.48 3.95 -10.29
CA ALA A 23 13.22 4.69 -10.34
C ALA A 23 12.23 4.20 -9.27
N LEU A 24 12.08 2.87 -9.11
CA LEU A 24 11.23 2.28 -8.07
C LEU A 24 11.71 2.62 -6.67
N ALA A 25 13.01 2.49 -6.40
CA ALA A 25 13.58 2.82 -5.10
C ALA A 25 13.36 4.28 -4.72
N ARG A 26 13.55 5.22 -5.66
CA ARG A 26 13.27 6.64 -5.41
C ARG A 26 11.79 6.91 -5.21
N PHE A 27 10.93 6.24 -5.96
CA PHE A 27 9.48 6.38 -5.83
C PHE A 27 8.98 5.88 -4.47
N GLU A 28 9.43 4.69 -4.05
CA GLU A 28 9.10 4.13 -2.74
C GLU A 28 9.62 5.01 -1.61
N ALA A 29 10.88 5.47 -1.69
CA ALA A 29 11.46 6.37 -0.70
C ALA A 29 10.77 7.74 -0.62
N ALA A 30 10.18 8.22 -1.71
CA ALA A 30 9.41 9.45 -1.72
C ALA A 30 8.01 9.27 -1.10
N LEU A 31 7.46 8.05 -1.12
CA LEU A 31 6.13 7.73 -0.61
C LEU A 31 6.12 7.19 0.82
N PHE A 32 7.23 6.60 1.29
CA PHE A 32 7.29 5.90 2.57
C PHE A 32 8.49 6.33 3.42
N PRO A 33 8.36 6.34 4.77
CA PRO A 33 7.15 6.04 5.53
C PRO A 33 6.12 7.17 5.45
N ARG A 34 4.85 6.81 5.31
CA ARG A 34 3.73 7.74 5.42
C ARG A 34 2.73 7.22 6.44
N THR A 35 2.08 8.13 7.13
CA THR A 35 0.91 7.78 7.94
C THR A 35 -0.22 7.37 7.01
N ILE A 36 -0.74 6.16 7.18
CA ILE A 36 -1.91 5.67 6.47
C ILE A 36 -3.10 5.90 7.40
N PRO A 37 -4.12 6.67 6.98
CA PRO A 37 -5.32 6.84 7.80
C PRO A 37 -6.06 5.52 7.92
N THR A 38 -6.60 5.25 9.11
CA THR A 38 -7.42 4.07 9.40
C THR A 38 -8.83 4.52 9.72
N GLU A 39 -9.81 3.68 9.39
CA GLU A 39 -11.22 3.93 9.66
C GLU A 39 -11.90 2.65 10.16
N GLU A 40 -12.88 2.81 11.05
CA GLU A 40 -13.74 1.73 11.47
C GLU A 40 -14.91 1.60 10.50
N LEU A 41 -15.09 0.41 9.95
CA LEU A 41 -16.13 0.11 8.96
C LEU A 41 -16.99 -1.06 9.42
N THR A 42 -18.20 -1.16 8.85
CA THR A 42 -18.97 -2.39 8.97
C THR A 42 -18.29 -3.51 8.17
N LEU A 43 -18.50 -4.76 8.58
CA LEU A 43 -17.91 -5.91 7.88
C LEU A 43 -18.34 -5.99 6.40
N ALA A 44 -19.55 -5.55 6.08
CA ALA A 44 -20.07 -5.56 4.71
C ALA A 44 -19.28 -4.62 3.79
N ASP A 45 -18.75 -3.53 4.34
CA ASP A 45 -18.02 -2.49 3.60
C ASP A 45 -16.50 -2.75 3.56
N ALA A 46 -16.00 -3.73 4.32
CA ALA A 46 -14.56 -3.99 4.45
C ALA A 46 -13.97 -4.82 3.29
N LEU A 47 -14.80 -5.38 2.40
CA LEU A 47 -14.34 -6.28 1.33
C LEU A 47 -13.39 -5.56 0.35
N GLY A 48 -12.18 -6.10 0.19
CA GLY A 48 -11.16 -5.57 -0.72
C GLY A 48 -10.23 -4.53 -0.12
N LEU A 49 -10.43 -4.17 1.16
CA LEU A 49 -9.52 -3.30 1.91
C LEU A 49 -8.45 -4.10 2.65
N ALA A 50 -7.34 -3.44 2.99
CA ALA A 50 -6.32 -3.98 3.88
C ALA A 50 -6.72 -3.72 5.34
N LEU A 51 -6.50 -4.70 6.22
CA LEU A 51 -6.70 -4.52 7.66
C LEU A 51 -5.66 -3.56 8.22
N ALA A 52 -6.11 -2.65 9.08
CA ALA A 52 -5.26 -1.72 9.79
C ALA A 52 -4.52 -2.38 10.96
N ASP A 53 -5.15 -3.37 11.60
CA ASP A 53 -4.68 -4.05 12.79
C ASP A 53 -4.88 -5.57 12.65
N ASP A 54 -4.13 -6.34 13.43
CA ASP A 54 -4.28 -7.80 13.51
C ASP A 54 -5.65 -8.17 14.11
N VAL A 55 -6.26 -9.23 13.58
CA VAL A 55 -7.53 -9.77 14.08
C VAL A 55 -7.27 -11.10 14.78
N MET A 56 -7.51 -11.13 16.09
CA MET A 56 -7.32 -12.31 16.92
C MET A 56 -8.67 -12.90 17.33
N ALA A 57 -8.79 -14.23 17.28
CA ALA A 57 -9.96 -14.92 17.81
C ALA A 57 -10.01 -14.74 19.34
N PRO A 58 -11.10 -14.21 19.91
CA PRO A 58 -11.19 -14.01 21.36
C PRO A 58 -11.50 -15.31 22.12
N ILE A 59 -11.95 -16.35 21.41
CA ILE A 59 -12.35 -17.65 21.96
C ILE A 59 -11.98 -18.76 20.96
N ASP A 60 -11.85 -19.97 21.48
CA ASP A 60 -11.77 -21.17 20.65
C ASP A 60 -13.12 -21.44 19.96
N VAL A 61 -13.06 -21.99 18.75
CA VAL A 61 -14.24 -22.39 17.98
C VAL A 61 -14.04 -23.82 17.46
N PRO A 62 -14.78 -24.81 17.99
CA PRO A 62 -15.82 -24.69 19.03
C PRO A 62 -15.24 -24.37 20.42
N PRO A 63 -16.03 -23.77 21.32
CA PRO A 63 -15.58 -23.44 22.68
C PRO A 63 -15.58 -24.66 23.64
N PHE A 64 -15.87 -25.85 23.15
CA PHE A 64 -15.87 -27.12 23.89
C PHE A 64 -15.68 -28.29 22.92
N ASP A 65 -15.34 -29.46 23.47
CA ASP A 65 -15.14 -30.69 22.69
C ASP A 65 -16.44 -31.09 21.98
N ARG A 66 -16.41 -31.09 20.64
CA ARG A 66 -17.53 -31.55 19.82
C ARG A 66 -17.11 -32.76 18.98
N SER A 67 -17.95 -33.79 18.94
CA SER A 67 -17.86 -34.81 17.89
C SER A 67 -18.43 -34.22 16.59
N ASN A 68 -17.74 -34.47 15.46
CA ASN A 68 -18.27 -34.14 14.14
C ASN A 68 -19.11 -35.29 13.53
N VAL A 69 -19.22 -36.40 14.25
CA VAL A 69 -19.94 -37.61 13.82
C VAL A 69 -20.94 -38.04 14.88
N ASP A 70 -22.00 -38.70 14.44
CA ASP A 70 -22.93 -39.37 15.35
C ASP A 70 -22.27 -40.62 15.95
N GLY A 71 -22.47 -40.83 17.25
CA GLY A 71 -21.87 -41.94 17.98
C GLY A 71 -22.17 -41.89 19.46
N PHE A 72 -21.46 -42.73 20.23
CA PHE A 72 -21.52 -42.76 21.69
C PHE A 72 -20.13 -42.42 22.25
N ALA A 73 -20.09 -41.65 23.34
CA ALA A 73 -18.87 -41.24 24.03
C ALA A 73 -18.33 -42.34 24.96
#